data_AF-A0A957J0S2-F1
#
_entry.id   AF-A0A957J0S2-F1
#
_cell.length_a   1.000
_cell.length_b   1.000
_cell.length_c   1.000
_cell.angle_alpha   90.00
_cell.angle_beta   90.00
_cell.angle_gamma   90.00
#
_symmetry.space_group_name_H-M   'P 1'
#
loop_
_entity.id
_entity.type
_entity.pdbx_description
1 polymer ?
#
loop_
_entity_poly.entity_id
_entity_poly.type
_entity_poly.pdbx_seq_one_letter_code
_entity_poly.pdbx_strand_id
1 'polypeptide(L)'
;MTSLAFWRKRHTDTDQAAETAAPPDPVPAQSIELDIAPNDPLLAYLQQHAGVVEPEKLQLDSPALRQMRAAGIELVIPLVSQGELIGLINLGTRRSEQAYSSDDRKLLQDLATQAAPAVRVAQLVQQQQAEARERERIEQELRVARLIQQTLLPQALPDLAGYDVAAYYQPAREVGGDFYDFLAFDDGQIAFVIGDVTDKGVPAALVMATTRTLLRASGERFRTPGAVLQRVNELLYPDIPPRMFVTCLYALLDPATGRLRYANAGHDLPYRHHAGGVEELRARGMPLGLMPGMTYEEKEVMLAPGDTVLLYSDGLAE
;
A
#
# COMPACT_ATOMS: atom_id res chain seq x y z
N MET A 1 -10.20 -20.27 11.29
CA MET A 1 -11.42 -20.96 10.83
C MET A 1 -12.23 -21.36 12.05
N THR A 2 -13.34 -20.67 12.30
CA THR A 2 -14.37 -21.11 13.25
C THR A 2 -15.71 -20.65 12.67
N SER A 3 -16.54 -21.62 12.27
CA SER A 3 -17.85 -21.40 11.64
C SER A 3 -18.94 -21.40 12.72
N LEU A 4 -19.86 -20.44 12.65
CA LEU A 4 -21.08 -20.40 13.45
C LEU A 4 -22.26 -20.19 12.50
N ALA A 5 -23.04 -21.26 12.30
CA ALA A 5 -24.28 -21.24 11.53
C ALA A 5 -25.46 -20.97 12.46
N PHE A 6 -26.29 -19.97 12.13
CA PHE A 6 -27.58 -19.75 12.77
C PHE A 6 -28.70 -20.08 11.80
N TRP A 7 -29.61 -20.98 12.20
CA TRP A 7 -30.86 -21.28 11.50
C TRP A 7 -32.02 -20.63 12.26
N ARG A 8 -32.87 -19.88 11.56
CA ARG A 8 -34.13 -19.36 12.11
C ARG A 8 -35.31 -19.80 11.25
N LYS A 9 -36.34 -20.32 11.93
CA LYS A 9 -37.58 -20.90 11.40
C LYS A 9 -38.46 -19.81 10.76
N ARG A 10 -38.96 -20.04 9.54
CA ARG A 10 -39.96 -19.19 8.89
C ARG A 10 -41.33 -19.38 9.57
N HIS A 11 -41.94 -18.28 10.01
CA HIS A 11 -43.37 -18.21 10.28
C HIS A 11 -44.07 -17.70 9.02
N THR A 12 -45.03 -18.46 8.53
CA THR A 12 -46.06 -18.04 7.58
C THR A 12 -47.12 -17.30 8.37
N ASP A 13 -47.25 -16.00 8.14
CA ASP A 13 -48.51 -15.30 8.37
C ASP A 13 -48.81 -14.40 7.19
N THR A 14 -50.09 -14.39 6.89
CA THR A 14 -50.73 -13.88 5.69
C THR A 14 -51.31 -12.55 6.10
N ASP A 15 -50.78 -11.44 5.60
CA ASP A 15 -51.39 -10.13 5.85
C ASP A 15 -51.46 -9.33 4.55
N GLN A 16 -52.66 -8.85 4.27
CA GLN A 16 -53.07 -8.21 3.03
C GLN A 16 -52.39 -6.85 2.90
N ALA A 17 -51.42 -6.74 2.00
CA ALA A 17 -50.85 -5.46 1.60
C ALA A 17 -51.80 -4.78 0.61
N ALA A 18 -52.35 -3.62 1.01
CA ALA A 18 -52.97 -2.68 0.10
C ALA A 18 -51.95 -2.28 -0.99
N GLU A 19 -52.35 -2.36 -2.26
CA GLU A 19 -51.59 -1.85 -3.40
C GLU A 19 -51.41 -0.33 -3.27
N THR A 20 -50.35 0.11 -2.59
CA THR A 20 -49.77 1.42 -2.86
C THR A 20 -49.09 1.36 -4.21
N ALA A 21 -49.66 2.08 -5.18
CA ALA A 21 -49.10 2.26 -6.51
C ALA A 21 -47.60 2.57 -6.41
N ALA A 22 -46.79 1.83 -7.18
CA ALA A 22 -45.37 2.09 -7.31
C ALA A 22 -45.14 3.57 -7.69
N PRO A 23 -44.13 4.24 -7.11
CA PRO A 23 -43.73 5.55 -7.59
C PRO A 23 -43.44 5.45 -9.10
N PRO A 24 -43.87 6.43 -9.91
CA PRO A 24 -43.64 6.39 -11.35
C PRO A 24 -42.14 6.20 -11.62
N ASP A 25 -41.82 5.38 -12.62
CA ASP A 25 -40.44 5.17 -13.07
C ASP A 25 -39.76 6.54 -13.27
N PRO A 26 -38.53 6.73 -12.76
CA PRO A 26 -37.82 7.98 -12.94
C PRO A 26 -37.69 8.25 -14.44
N VAL A 27 -38.30 9.35 -14.89
CA VAL A 27 -38.11 9.86 -16.25
C VAL A 27 -36.60 10.01 -16.46
N PRO A 28 -36.01 9.47 -17.54
CA PRO A 28 -34.58 9.59 -17.77
C PRO A 28 -34.23 11.07 -17.88
N ALA A 29 -33.66 11.62 -16.81
CA ALA A 29 -33.08 12.95 -16.83
C ALA A 29 -31.87 12.87 -17.78
N GLN A 30 -31.90 13.59 -18.89
CA GLN A 30 -30.69 13.82 -19.68
C GLN A 30 -29.73 14.61 -18.77
N SER A 31 -28.76 13.91 -18.19
CA SER A 31 -27.70 14.54 -17.43
C SER A 31 -26.78 15.26 -18.41
N ILE A 32 -26.84 16.59 -18.40
CA ILE A 32 -25.87 17.40 -19.12
C ILE A 32 -24.64 17.48 -18.24
N GLU A 33 -23.54 16.85 -18.65
CA GLU A 33 -22.23 17.07 -18.02
C GLU A 33 -21.76 18.49 -18.34
N LEU A 34 -21.96 19.37 -17.36
CA LEU A 34 -21.46 20.74 -17.36
C LEU A 34 -20.23 20.77 -16.45
N ASP A 35 -19.05 20.86 -17.06
CA ASP A 35 -17.79 21.06 -16.34
C ASP A 35 -17.51 22.56 -16.24
N ILE A 36 -17.52 23.10 -15.02
CA ILE A 36 -17.22 24.49 -14.74
C ILE A 36 -15.79 24.55 -14.23
N ALA A 37 -14.89 25.05 -15.08
CA ALA A 37 -13.48 25.16 -14.70
C ALA A 37 -13.32 26.03 -13.44
N PRO A 38 -12.33 25.76 -12.55
CA PRO A 38 -12.13 26.52 -11.32
C PRO A 38 -11.90 28.03 -11.51
N ASN A 39 -11.42 28.42 -12.70
CA ASN A 39 -11.18 29.81 -13.09
C ASN A 39 -12.33 30.43 -13.92
N ASP A 40 -13.42 29.70 -14.14
CA ASP A 40 -14.60 30.21 -14.85
C ASP A 40 -15.32 31.24 -13.97
N PRO A 41 -15.59 32.46 -14.46
CA PRO A 41 -16.22 33.51 -13.65
C PRO A 41 -17.65 33.17 -13.23
N LEU A 42 -18.31 32.22 -13.91
CA LEU A 42 -19.63 31.72 -13.51
C LEU A 42 -19.60 31.02 -12.14
N LEU A 43 -18.51 30.34 -11.79
CA LEU A 43 -18.38 29.63 -10.51
C LEU A 43 -18.47 30.60 -9.32
N ALA A 44 -17.67 31.68 -9.36
CA ALA A 44 -17.67 32.72 -8.34
C ALA A 44 -19.02 33.44 -8.27
N TYR A 45 -19.65 33.69 -9.42
CA TYR A 45 -20.98 34.29 -9.47
C TYR A 45 -22.02 33.44 -8.75
N LEU A 46 -22.09 32.14 -9.06
CA LEU A 46 -23.06 31.20 -8.49
C LEU A 46 -22.83 30.93 -6.99
N GLN A 47 -21.59 31.00 -6.53
CA GLN A 47 -21.27 30.93 -5.10
C GLN A 47 -21.78 32.15 -4.32
N GLN A 48 -21.66 33.35 -4.89
CA GLN A 48 -22.07 34.59 -4.25
C GLN A 48 -23.57 34.88 -4.37
N HIS A 49 -24.21 34.34 -5.41
CA HIS A 49 -25.63 34.55 -5.69
C HIS A 49 -26.39 33.23 -5.53
N ALA A 50 -26.85 32.95 -4.31
CA ALA A 50 -27.62 31.74 -4.03
C ALA A 50 -29.00 31.70 -4.68
N GLY A 51 -29.42 32.75 -5.40
CA GLY A 51 -30.74 32.89 -6.04
C GLY A 51 -30.88 32.13 -7.36
N VAL A 52 -32.11 32.00 -7.86
CA VAL A 52 -32.39 31.49 -9.21
C VAL A 52 -31.74 32.39 -10.27
N VAL A 53 -30.94 31.78 -11.14
CA VAL A 53 -30.19 32.44 -12.21
C VAL A 53 -30.81 32.09 -13.57
N GLU A 54 -30.95 33.09 -14.43
CA GLU A 54 -31.39 32.93 -15.82
C GLU A 54 -30.17 33.05 -16.74
N PRO A 55 -29.67 31.95 -17.36
CA PRO A 55 -28.47 31.98 -18.18
C PRO A 55 -28.50 33.02 -19.29
N GLU A 56 -29.67 33.24 -19.92
CA GLU A 56 -29.86 34.23 -20.99
C GLU A 56 -29.73 35.69 -20.51
N LYS A 57 -29.97 35.97 -19.22
CA LYS A 57 -29.89 37.32 -18.66
C LYS A 57 -28.49 37.68 -18.14
N LEU A 58 -27.61 36.69 -17.96
CA LEU A 58 -26.25 36.92 -17.51
C LEU A 58 -25.38 37.51 -18.63
N GLN A 59 -24.56 38.51 -18.31
CA GLN A 59 -23.53 39.02 -19.22
C GLN A 59 -22.15 38.68 -18.65
N LEU A 60 -21.77 37.41 -18.76
CA LEU A 60 -20.49 36.87 -18.28
C LEU A 60 -19.81 36.12 -19.43
N ASP A 61 -18.50 36.35 -19.61
CA ASP A 61 -17.70 35.55 -20.54
C ASP A 61 -17.29 34.24 -19.86
N SER A 62 -18.15 33.24 -20.00
CA SER A 62 -18.00 31.92 -19.37
C SER A 62 -18.24 30.81 -20.41
N PRO A 63 -17.28 29.92 -20.65
CA PRO A 63 -17.49 28.71 -21.43
C PRO A 63 -18.67 27.87 -20.92
N ALA A 64 -18.79 27.69 -19.60
CA ALA A 64 -19.89 26.93 -19.00
C ALA A 64 -21.25 27.59 -19.27
N LEU A 65 -21.32 28.93 -19.17
CA LEU A 65 -22.56 29.66 -19.45
C LEU A 65 -23.00 29.50 -20.92
N ARG A 66 -22.05 29.52 -21.86
CA ARG A 66 -22.35 29.25 -23.28
C ARG A 66 -22.89 27.83 -23.49
N GLN A 67 -22.31 26.85 -22.80
CA GLN A 67 -22.78 25.46 -22.85
C GLN A 67 -24.18 25.33 -22.26
N MET A 68 -24.48 26.03 -21.15
CA MET A 68 -25.83 26.05 -20.56
C MET A 68 -26.89 26.61 -21.51
N ARG A 69 -26.57 27.69 -22.25
CA ARG A 69 -27.47 28.26 -23.25
C ARG A 69 -27.68 27.33 -24.44
N ALA A 70 -26.59 26.77 -24.97
CA ALA A 70 -26.66 25.81 -26.07
C ALA A 70 -27.47 24.56 -25.72
N ALA A 71 -27.46 24.18 -24.43
CA ALA A 71 -28.27 23.11 -23.86
C ALA A 71 -29.75 23.46 -23.65
N GLY A 72 -30.17 24.70 -23.87
CA GLY A 72 -31.55 25.16 -23.65
C GLY A 72 -31.93 25.26 -22.17
N ILE A 73 -30.96 25.51 -21.27
CA ILE A 73 -31.23 25.71 -19.84
C ILE A 73 -31.78 27.12 -19.64
N GLU A 74 -33.00 27.22 -19.11
CA GLU A 74 -33.69 28.48 -18.84
C GLU A 74 -33.47 28.97 -17.40
N LEU A 75 -33.39 28.05 -16.44
CA LEU A 75 -33.12 28.35 -15.04
C LEU A 75 -31.99 27.49 -14.48
N VAL A 76 -31.13 28.13 -13.69
CA VAL A 76 -30.07 27.50 -12.90
C VAL A 76 -30.31 27.87 -11.45
N ILE A 77 -30.43 26.87 -10.57
CA ILE A 77 -30.56 27.09 -9.13
C ILE A 77 -29.30 26.53 -8.47
N PRO A 78 -28.46 27.40 -7.89
CA PRO A 78 -27.24 26.96 -7.25
C PRO A 78 -27.55 26.29 -5.90
N LEU A 79 -26.99 25.10 -5.69
CA LEU A 79 -26.97 24.45 -4.38
C LEU A 79 -25.74 24.96 -3.64
N VAL A 80 -25.93 25.94 -2.75
CA VAL A 80 -24.84 26.50 -1.94
C VAL A 80 -24.98 26.03 -0.50
N SER A 81 -23.93 25.42 0.05
CA SER A 81 -23.87 25.02 1.45
C SER A 81 -22.58 25.55 2.08
N GLN A 82 -22.71 26.30 3.18
CA GLN A 82 -21.58 26.93 3.88
C GLN A 82 -20.67 27.79 2.99
N GLY A 83 -21.24 28.50 2.02
CA GLY A 83 -20.50 29.39 1.11
C GLY A 83 -19.84 28.69 -0.08
N GLU A 84 -19.95 27.36 -0.17
CA GLU A 84 -19.46 26.59 -1.31
C GLU A 84 -20.61 26.11 -2.20
N LEU A 85 -20.44 26.27 -3.51
CA LEU A 85 -21.32 25.68 -4.52
C LEU A 85 -21.06 24.17 -4.60
N ILE A 86 -22.09 23.37 -4.32
CA ILE A 86 -21.99 21.90 -4.24
C ILE A 86 -22.59 21.22 -5.47
N GLY A 87 -23.36 21.97 -6.27
CA GLY A 87 -24.07 21.49 -7.44
C GLY A 87 -25.05 22.52 -7.98
N LEU A 88 -25.69 22.17 -9.10
CA LEU A 88 -26.68 23.00 -9.79
C LEU A 88 -27.94 22.18 -10.07
N ILE A 89 -29.11 22.81 -9.91
CA ILE A 89 -30.35 22.31 -10.47
C ILE A 89 -30.63 23.11 -11.75
N ASN A 90 -30.64 22.43 -12.88
CA ASN A 90 -30.89 23.06 -14.18
C ASN A 90 -32.30 22.70 -14.66
N LEU A 91 -33.05 23.69 -15.11
CA LEU A 91 -34.34 23.49 -15.76
C LEU A 91 -34.28 24.06 -17.17
N GLY A 92 -34.68 23.25 -18.15
CA GLY A 92 -34.95 23.70 -19.52
C GLY A 92 -36.38 24.20 -19.69
N THR A 93 -36.81 24.30 -20.94
CA THR A 93 -38.16 24.77 -21.28
C THR A 93 -39.26 23.95 -20.61
N ARG A 94 -40.22 24.66 -20.00
CA ARG A 94 -41.37 24.05 -19.35
C ARG A 94 -42.26 23.35 -20.38
N ARG A 95 -42.69 22.11 -20.10
CA ARG A 95 -43.56 21.33 -21.01
C ARG A 95 -44.92 21.97 -21.30
N SER A 96 -45.41 22.84 -20.42
CA SER A 96 -46.65 23.60 -20.65
C SER A 96 -46.44 24.82 -21.55
N GLU A 97 -45.23 25.06 -22.04
CA GLU A 97 -44.81 26.22 -22.85
C GLU A 97 -45.01 27.58 -22.16
N GLN A 98 -45.32 27.57 -20.85
CA GLN A 98 -45.42 28.77 -20.02
C GLN A 98 -44.08 29.08 -19.36
N ALA A 99 -43.78 30.37 -19.21
CA ALA A 99 -42.63 30.82 -18.43
C ALA A 99 -42.75 30.40 -16.95
N TYR A 100 -41.61 30.20 -16.29
CA TYR A 100 -41.55 29.96 -14.85
C TYR A 100 -41.99 31.21 -14.07
N SER A 101 -43.03 31.05 -13.25
CA SER A 101 -43.60 32.11 -12.43
C SER A 101 -42.68 32.53 -11.28
N SER A 102 -43.00 33.64 -10.60
CA SER A 102 -42.31 34.04 -9.37
C SER A 102 -42.43 32.99 -8.26
N ASP A 103 -43.57 32.31 -8.19
CA ASP A 103 -43.84 31.29 -7.18
C ASP A 103 -43.05 30.01 -7.47
N ASP A 104 -42.95 29.62 -8.74
CA ASP A 104 -42.10 28.49 -9.17
C ASP A 104 -40.63 28.74 -8.77
N ARG A 105 -40.13 29.95 -9.03
CA ARG A 105 -38.74 30.35 -8.70
C ARG A 105 -38.50 30.35 -7.20
N LYS A 106 -39.44 30.87 -6.40
CA LYS A 106 -39.33 30.89 -4.94
C LYS A 106 -39.34 29.47 -4.37
N LEU A 107 -40.22 28.61 -4.86
CA LEU A 107 -40.27 27.20 -4.45
C LEU A 107 -38.95 26.49 -4.76
N LEU A 108 -38.41 26.64 -5.98
CA LEU A 108 -37.13 26.04 -6.37
C LEU A 108 -35.98 26.55 -5.50
N GLN A 109 -35.99 27.83 -5.15
CA GLN A 109 -35.00 28.43 -4.24
C GLN A 109 -35.06 27.83 -2.83
N ASP A 110 -36.26 27.71 -2.27
CA ASP A 110 -36.47 27.14 -0.94
C ASP A 110 -36.05 25.66 -0.90
N LEU A 111 -36.41 24.91 -1.94
CA LEU A 111 -36.00 23.52 -2.13
C LEU A 111 -34.48 23.39 -2.23
N ALA A 112 -33.82 24.23 -3.03
CA ALA A 112 -32.36 24.23 -3.16
C ALA A 112 -31.68 24.53 -1.82
N THR A 113 -32.20 25.50 -1.07
CA THR A 113 -31.66 25.89 0.24
C THR A 113 -31.79 24.76 1.26
N GLN A 114 -32.90 24.03 1.26
CA GLN A 114 -33.11 22.88 2.14
C GLN A 114 -32.34 21.63 1.69
N ALA A 115 -32.24 21.40 0.38
CA ALA A 115 -31.58 20.22 -0.19
C ALA A 115 -30.06 20.33 -0.16
N ALA A 116 -29.48 21.54 -0.26
CA ALA A 116 -28.05 21.72 -0.38
C ALA A 116 -27.24 21.06 0.77
N PRO A 117 -27.57 21.26 2.06
CA PRO A 117 -26.87 20.56 3.14
C PRO A 117 -26.96 19.03 3.03
N ALA A 118 -28.12 18.49 2.65
CA ALA A 118 -28.34 17.06 2.51
C ALA A 118 -27.53 16.46 1.34
N VAL A 119 -27.50 17.16 0.20
CA VAL A 119 -26.69 16.78 -0.97
C VAL A 119 -25.21 16.81 -0.62
N ARG A 120 -24.74 17.82 0.13
CA ARG A 120 -23.34 17.89 0.59
C ARG A 120 -22.97 16.71 1.46
N VAL A 121 -23.81 16.38 2.44
CA VAL A 121 -23.58 15.21 3.31
C VAL A 121 -23.55 13.92 2.49
N ALA A 122 -24.48 13.76 1.55
CA ALA A 122 -24.51 12.58 0.68
C ALA A 122 -23.23 12.46 -0.17
N GLN A 123 -22.76 13.55 -0.78
CA GLN A 123 -21.51 13.58 -1.55
C GLN A 123 -20.30 13.22 -0.70
N LEU A 124 -20.18 13.78 0.51
CA LEU A 124 -19.09 13.47 1.44
C LEU A 124 -19.09 12.00 1.86
N VAL A 125 -20.25 11.43 2.15
CA VAL A 125 -20.38 10.01 2.49
C VAL A 125 -19.97 9.13 1.31
N GLN A 126 -20.38 9.47 0.08
CA GLN A 126 -19.97 8.74 -1.12
C GLN A 126 -18.45 8.81 -1.36
N GLN A 127 -17.84 9.98 -1.19
CA GLN A 127 -16.39 10.15 -1.30
C GLN A 127 -15.65 9.33 -0.25
N GLN A 128 -16.07 9.41 1.02
CA GLN A 128 -15.48 8.61 2.11
C GLN A 128 -15.61 7.10 1.86
N GLN A 129 -16.76 6.65 1.35
CA GLN A 129 -16.95 5.24 1.00
C GLN A 129 -16.04 4.80 -0.16
N ALA A 130 -15.87 5.64 -1.17
CA ALA A 130 -14.97 5.35 -2.29
C ALA A 130 -13.52 5.27 -1.82
N GLU A 131 -13.07 6.22 -1.01
CA GLU A 131 -11.72 6.21 -0.41
C GLU A 131 -11.52 5.00 0.51
N ALA A 132 -12.51 4.66 1.33
CA ALA A 132 -12.43 3.50 2.22
C ALA A 132 -12.30 2.19 1.42
N ARG A 133 -13.07 2.02 0.34
CA ARG A 133 -12.98 0.84 -0.53
C ARG A 133 -11.62 0.72 -1.21
N GLU A 134 -11.06 1.84 -1.66
CA GLU A 134 -9.74 1.83 -2.28
C GLU A 134 -8.64 1.47 -1.26
N ARG A 135 -8.74 2.01 -0.04
CA ARG A 135 -7.82 1.64 1.06
C ARG A 135 -7.92 0.15 1.41
N GLU A 136 -9.15 -0.38 1.58
CA GLU A 136 -9.37 -1.79 1.86
C GLU A 136 -8.78 -2.69 0.76
N ARG A 137 -8.90 -2.29 -0.50
CA ARG A 137 -8.31 -2.99 -1.63
C ARG A 137 -6.78 -3.01 -1.55
N ILE A 138 -6.15 -1.85 -1.34
CA ILE A 138 -4.69 -1.74 -1.22
C ILE A 138 -4.18 -2.57 -0.04
N GLU A 139 -4.84 -2.50 1.12
CA GLU A 139 -4.50 -3.33 2.29
C GLU A 139 -4.62 -4.83 1.96
N GLN A 140 -5.62 -5.23 1.19
CA GLN A 140 -5.76 -6.62 0.77
C GLN A 140 -4.63 -7.07 -0.16
N GLU A 141 -4.24 -6.23 -1.12
CA GLU A 141 -3.10 -6.50 -2.01
C GLU A 141 -1.78 -6.60 -1.22
N LEU A 142 -1.55 -5.71 -0.25
CA LEU A 142 -0.37 -5.75 0.63
C LEU A 142 -0.36 -6.96 1.56
N ARG A 143 -1.52 -7.38 2.09
CA ARG A 143 -1.65 -8.63 2.86
C ARG A 143 -1.24 -9.85 2.05
N VAL A 144 -1.63 -9.91 0.76
CA VAL A 144 -1.22 -11.01 -0.12
C VAL A 144 0.29 -10.97 -0.37
N ALA A 145 0.86 -9.79 -0.63
CA ALA A 145 2.31 -9.64 -0.79
C ALA A 145 3.08 -10.10 0.46
N ARG A 146 2.58 -9.75 1.66
CA ARG A 146 3.14 -10.22 2.95
C ARG A 146 3.14 -11.73 3.05
N LEU A 147 2.03 -12.38 2.72
CA LEU A 147 1.91 -13.83 2.79
C LEU A 147 2.94 -14.49 1.86
N ILE A 148 3.06 -14.01 0.62
CA ILE A 148 4.06 -14.51 -0.33
C ILE A 148 5.47 -14.32 0.25
N GLN A 149 5.79 -13.14 0.77
CA GLN A 149 7.09 -12.87 1.39
C GLN A 149 7.39 -13.85 2.54
N GLN A 150 6.42 -14.11 3.41
CA GLN A 150 6.58 -15.06 4.52
C GLN A 150 6.85 -16.49 4.02
N THR A 151 6.27 -16.89 2.89
CA THR A 151 6.58 -18.20 2.28
C THR A 151 8.01 -18.28 1.73
N LEU A 152 8.65 -17.14 1.42
CA LEU A 152 10.04 -17.10 0.99
C LEU A 152 11.01 -17.27 2.15
N LEU A 153 10.64 -16.96 3.39
CA LEU A 153 11.50 -17.17 4.55
C LEU A 153 11.55 -18.66 4.94
N PRO A 154 12.62 -19.11 5.62
CA PRO A 154 12.71 -20.47 6.15
C PRO A 154 11.49 -20.85 6.99
N GLN A 155 10.85 -21.98 6.65
CA GLN A 155 9.69 -22.52 7.38
C GLN A 155 10.09 -23.47 8.52
N ALA A 156 11.34 -23.92 8.50
CA ALA A 156 11.90 -24.83 9.48
C ALA A 156 13.32 -24.40 9.81
N LEU A 157 13.71 -24.64 11.06
CA LEU A 157 15.08 -24.49 11.52
C LEU A 157 15.90 -25.69 11.00
N PRO A 158 17.19 -25.49 10.68
CA PRO A 158 18.05 -26.60 10.31
C PRO A 158 18.29 -27.51 11.52
N ASP A 159 18.26 -28.82 11.28
CA ASP A 159 18.66 -29.82 12.28
C ASP A 159 20.17 -30.03 12.18
N LEU A 160 20.90 -29.60 13.22
CA LEU A 160 22.36 -29.62 13.26
C LEU A 160 22.82 -30.36 14.51
N ALA A 161 23.52 -31.47 14.33
CA ALA A 161 24.05 -32.24 15.44
C ALA A 161 25.01 -31.39 16.29
N GLY A 162 24.68 -31.23 17.58
CA GLY A 162 25.50 -30.45 18.53
C GLY A 162 25.23 -28.95 18.56
N TYR A 163 24.23 -28.46 17.81
CA TYR A 163 23.86 -27.03 17.77
C TYR A 163 22.37 -26.84 17.98
N ASP A 164 22.02 -25.92 18.89
CA ASP A 164 20.67 -25.40 19.02
C ASP A 164 20.53 -24.15 18.15
N VAL A 165 19.63 -24.19 17.16
CA VAL A 165 19.35 -23.05 16.27
C VAL A 165 17.98 -22.49 16.62
N ALA A 166 17.89 -21.16 16.73
CA ALA A 166 16.64 -20.44 16.92
C ALA A 166 16.59 -19.24 15.97
N ALA A 167 15.39 -18.91 15.49
CA ALA A 167 15.14 -17.69 14.71
C ALA A 167 13.81 -17.06 15.14
N TYR A 168 13.79 -15.73 15.16
CA TYR A 168 12.60 -14.94 15.39
C TYR A 168 12.53 -13.85 14.32
N TYR A 169 11.35 -13.69 13.71
CA TYR A 169 11.14 -12.69 12.66
C TYR A 169 9.77 -12.04 12.84
N GLN A 170 9.77 -10.72 13.01
CA GLN A 170 8.56 -9.92 13.11
C GLN A 170 8.72 -8.66 12.26
N PRO A 171 8.01 -8.54 11.12
CA PRO A 171 8.12 -7.36 10.28
C PRO A 171 7.40 -6.16 10.91
N ALA A 172 8.02 -4.97 10.83
CA ALA A 172 7.47 -3.72 11.38
C ALA A 172 6.28 -3.15 10.56
N ARG A 173 6.20 -3.49 9.27
CA ARG A 173 5.12 -3.08 8.35
C ARG A 173 4.52 -4.30 7.65
N GLU A 174 3.57 -4.06 6.74
CA GLU A 174 2.93 -5.14 5.98
C GLU A 174 3.94 -5.91 5.11
N VAL A 175 4.95 -5.27 4.53
CA VAL A 175 6.00 -5.93 3.73
C VAL A 175 7.38 -5.36 4.09
N GLY A 176 8.31 -6.23 4.50
CA GLY A 176 9.65 -5.85 5.00
C GLY A 176 10.76 -5.93 3.94
N GLY A 177 11.93 -5.36 4.24
CA GLY A 177 13.18 -5.60 3.51
C GLY A 177 14.00 -6.74 4.14
N ASP A 178 13.86 -6.90 5.45
CA ASP A 178 14.56 -7.85 6.28
C ASP A 178 14.29 -9.30 5.88
N PHE A 179 15.35 -10.11 5.86
CA PHE A 179 15.29 -11.54 5.63
C PHE A 179 16.41 -12.29 6.34
N TYR A 180 16.18 -13.59 6.51
CA TYR A 180 17.21 -14.53 6.91
C TYR A 180 17.06 -15.82 6.10
N ASP A 181 18.11 -16.62 6.03
CA ASP A 181 18.08 -17.90 5.33
C ASP A 181 19.06 -18.91 5.89
N PHE A 182 18.74 -20.19 5.67
CA PHE A 182 19.62 -21.33 5.98
C PHE A 182 19.87 -22.14 4.70
N LEU A 183 21.14 -22.36 4.37
CA LEU A 183 21.55 -23.10 3.18
C LEU A 183 22.43 -24.27 3.62
N ALA A 184 21.87 -25.48 3.62
CA ALA A 184 22.62 -26.70 3.87
C ALA A 184 23.30 -27.18 2.59
N PHE A 185 24.53 -27.67 2.71
CA PHE A 185 25.34 -28.18 1.60
C PHE A 185 25.63 -29.68 1.77
N ASP A 186 25.91 -30.35 0.65
CA ASP A 186 26.14 -31.81 0.61
C ASP A 186 27.35 -32.28 1.45
N ASP A 187 28.28 -31.38 1.73
CA ASP A 187 29.47 -31.61 2.57
C ASP A 187 29.17 -31.48 4.08
N GLY A 188 27.91 -31.22 4.45
CA GLY A 188 27.46 -31.04 5.84
C GLY A 188 27.68 -29.63 6.38
N GLN A 189 28.27 -28.72 5.59
CA GLN A 189 28.34 -27.31 5.97
C GLN A 189 26.98 -26.65 5.84
N ILE A 190 26.77 -25.58 6.60
CA ILE A 190 25.54 -24.78 6.54
C ILE A 190 25.87 -23.30 6.56
N ALA A 191 25.23 -22.54 5.67
CA ALA A 191 25.28 -21.09 5.73
C ALA A 191 24.07 -20.51 6.46
N PHE A 192 24.35 -19.56 7.34
CA PHE A 192 23.42 -18.66 7.99
C PHE A 192 23.53 -17.31 7.32
N VAL A 193 22.38 -16.78 6.89
CA VAL A 193 22.32 -15.48 6.21
C VAL A 193 21.32 -14.60 6.93
N ILE A 194 21.67 -13.34 7.10
CA ILE A 194 20.75 -12.27 7.48
C ILE A 194 21.01 -11.06 6.60
N GLY A 195 19.97 -10.31 6.28
CA GLY A 195 20.12 -9.07 5.53
C GLY A 195 18.90 -8.17 5.66
N ASP A 196 19.11 -6.90 5.35
CA ASP A 196 18.04 -5.91 5.23
C ASP A 196 18.22 -5.07 3.97
N VAL A 197 17.10 -4.83 3.30
CA VAL A 197 17.00 -3.99 2.12
C VAL A 197 16.58 -2.59 2.59
N THR A 198 17.25 -1.56 2.09
CA THR A 198 16.83 -0.18 2.31
C THR A 198 15.41 0.09 1.84
N ASP A 199 14.75 1.03 2.51
CA ASP A 199 13.31 1.28 2.36
C ASP A 199 12.47 0.09 2.79
N LYS A 200 11.15 0.18 2.60
CA LYS A 200 10.19 -0.88 2.98
C LYS A 200 9.06 -0.92 1.93
N GLY A 201 8.20 -1.93 2.01
CA GLY A 201 7.11 -2.13 1.06
C GLY A 201 7.47 -3.04 -0.11
N VAL A 202 6.66 -2.99 -1.18
CA VAL A 202 6.76 -3.95 -2.30
C VAL A 202 8.12 -3.93 -3.01
N PRO A 203 8.73 -2.77 -3.35
CA PRO A 203 10.06 -2.76 -3.98
C PRO A 203 11.14 -3.43 -3.13
N ALA A 204 11.14 -3.17 -1.82
CA ALA A 204 12.08 -3.78 -0.87
C ALA A 204 11.91 -5.31 -0.81
N ALA A 205 10.67 -5.81 -0.81
CA ALA A 205 10.41 -7.25 -0.87
C ALA A 205 10.91 -7.92 -2.15
N LEU A 206 10.78 -7.26 -3.30
CA LEU A 206 11.26 -7.79 -4.58
C LEU A 206 12.79 -7.87 -4.62
N VAL A 207 13.46 -6.83 -4.13
CA VAL A 207 14.92 -6.83 -3.99
C VAL A 207 15.34 -7.93 -3.01
N MET A 208 14.69 -8.05 -1.86
CA MET A 208 14.93 -9.12 -0.89
C MET A 208 14.84 -10.51 -1.53
N ALA A 209 13.74 -10.79 -2.24
CA ALA A 209 13.52 -12.08 -2.90
C ALA A 209 14.59 -12.38 -3.94
N THR A 210 15.01 -11.36 -4.68
CA THR A 210 16.09 -11.44 -5.68
C THR A 210 17.42 -11.74 -5.01
N THR A 211 17.80 -10.97 -3.99
CA THR A 211 19.05 -11.15 -3.24
C THR A 211 19.12 -12.54 -2.62
N ARG A 212 18.04 -13.00 -1.96
CA ARG A 212 17.95 -14.35 -1.40
C ARG A 212 18.16 -15.44 -2.45
N THR A 213 17.54 -15.29 -3.62
CA THR A 213 17.71 -16.23 -4.73
C THR A 213 19.15 -16.25 -5.23
N LEU A 214 19.77 -15.08 -5.39
CA LEU A 214 21.17 -14.95 -5.80
C LEU A 214 22.14 -15.55 -4.77
N LEU A 215 21.85 -15.39 -3.47
CA LEU A 215 22.63 -15.99 -2.38
C LEU A 215 22.60 -17.51 -2.43
N ARG A 216 21.41 -18.12 -2.65
CA ARG A 216 21.27 -19.57 -2.84
C ARG A 216 22.07 -20.08 -4.03
N ALA A 217 21.88 -19.45 -5.20
CA ALA A 217 22.60 -19.84 -6.42
C ALA A 217 24.12 -19.64 -6.31
N SER A 218 24.56 -18.59 -5.64
CA SER A 218 25.99 -18.30 -5.45
C SER A 218 26.61 -19.22 -4.39
N GLY A 219 25.89 -19.50 -3.30
CA GLY A 219 26.32 -20.42 -2.25
C GLY A 219 26.54 -21.84 -2.74
N GLU A 220 25.75 -22.31 -3.71
CA GLU A 220 25.96 -23.62 -4.35
C GLU A 220 27.30 -23.71 -5.10
N ARG A 221 27.72 -22.61 -5.75
CA ARG A 221 28.95 -22.54 -6.56
C ARG A 221 30.21 -22.19 -5.76
N PHE A 222 30.07 -21.35 -4.74
CA PHE A 222 31.19 -20.80 -3.98
C PHE A 222 31.07 -21.20 -2.51
N ARG A 223 32.16 -21.72 -1.94
CA ARG A 223 32.24 -22.13 -0.52
C ARG A 223 33.04 -21.13 0.34
N THR A 224 33.05 -19.87 -0.06
CA THR A 224 33.74 -18.79 0.65
C THR A 224 32.76 -17.60 0.81
N PRO A 225 32.42 -17.19 2.05
CA PRO A 225 31.48 -16.09 2.28
C PRO A 225 31.78 -14.82 1.48
N GLY A 226 33.06 -14.43 1.38
CA GLY A 226 33.45 -13.23 0.65
C GLY A 226 33.16 -13.33 -0.87
N ALA A 227 33.42 -14.49 -1.48
CA ALA A 227 33.16 -14.68 -2.91
C ALA A 227 31.67 -14.81 -3.22
N VAL A 228 30.90 -15.40 -2.31
CA VAL A 228 29.43 -15.44 -2.43
C VAL A 228 28.89 -14.01 -2.47
N LEU A 229 29.25 -13.16 -1.50
CA LEU A 229 28.77 -11.77 -1.46
C LEU A 229 29.26 -10.96 -2.65
N GLN A 230 30.51 -11.14 -3.09
CA GLN A 230 31.03 -10.51 -4.30
C GLN A 230 30.18 -10.88 -5.52
N ARG A 231 29.90 -12.17 -5.71
CA ARG A 231 29.10 -12.63 -6.84
C ARG A 231 27.68 -12.09 -6.81
N VAL A 232 27.06 -12.08 -5.63
CA VAL A 232 25.72 -11.53 -5.44
C VAL A 232 25.72 -10.04 -5.77
N ASN A 233 26.72 -9.27 -5.33
CA ASN A 233 26.83 -7.85 -5.66
C ASN A 233 26.93 -7.60 -7.17
N GLU A 234 27.75 -8.37 -7.88
CA GLU A 234 27.91 -8.27 -9.34
C GLU A 234 26.59 -8.54 -10.09
N LEU A 235 25.78 -9.48 -9.60
CA LEU A 235 24.50 -9.85 -10.19
C LEU A 235 23.37 -8.90 -9.80
N LEU A 236 23.40 -8.35 -8.59
CA LEU A 236 22.35 -7.48 -8.06
C LEU A 236 22.48 -6.03 -8.55
N TYR A 237 23.71 -5.52 -8.67
CA TYR A 237 23.98 -4.11 -9.00
C TYR A 237 23.32 -3.62 -10.31
N PRO A 238 23.26 -4.40 -11.41
CA PRO A 238 22.61 -3.93 -12.64
C PRO A 238 21.10 -3.76 -12.53
N ASP A 239 20.44 -4.52 -11.65
CA ASP A 239 18.99 -4.66 -11.60
C ASP A 239 18.37 -3.99 -10.35
N ILE A 240 19.18 -3.58 -9.37
CA ILE A 240 18.70 -2.94 -8.16
C ILE A 240 18.16 -1.53 -8.45
N PRO A 241 16.97 -1.15 -7.92
CA PRO A 241 16.44 0.20 -8.12
C PRO A 241 17.38 1.30 -7.61
N PRO A 242 17.37 2.49 -8.23
CA PRO A 242 18.21 3.60 -7.78
C PRO A 242 17.98 3.93 -6.31
N ARG A 243 19.07 4.22 -5.58
CA ARG A 243 19.08 4.55 -4.14
C ARG A 243 18.74 3.40 -3.20
N MET A 244 18.50 2.18 -3.71
CA MET A 244 18.37 1.00 -2.87
C MET A 244 19.70 0.26 -2.75
N PHE A 245 19.93 -0.35 -1.59
CA PHE A 245 21.03 -1.29 -1.34
C PHE A 245 20.59 -2.36 -0.34
N VAL A 246 21.39 -3.42 -0.22
CA VAL A 246 21.11 -4.52 0.71
C VAL A 246 22.29 -4.71 1.65
N THR A 247 22.04 -4.56 2.94
CA THR A 247 23.00 -4.99 3.95
C THR A 247 22.87 -6.50 4.12
N CYS A 248 23.99 -7.23 4.20
CA CYS A 248 23.93 -8.68 4.36
C CYS A 248 25.14 -9.24 5.10
N LEU A 249 24.91 -10.15 6.05
CA LEU A 249 25.93 -10.98 6.65
C LEU A 249 25.75 -12.42 6.16
N TYR A 250 26.84 -13.04 5.70
CA TYR A 250 26.88 -14.44 5.31
C TYR A 250 27.88 -15.18 6.18
N ALA A 251 27.42 -16.20 6.91
CA ALA A 251 28.24 -17.00 7.81
C ALA A 251 28.13 -18.50 7.47
N LEU A 252 29.24 -19.15 7.14
CA LEU A 252 29.35 -20.57 6.81
C LEU A 252 29.94 -21.33 8.00
N LEU A 253 29.14 -22.21 8.59
CA LEU A 253 29.52 -23.10 9.67
C LEU A 253 29.85 -24.49 9.13
N ASP A 254 30.97 -25.04 9.58
CA ASP A 254 31.24 -26.47 9.56
C ASP A 254 30.90 -27.06 10.94
N PRO A 255 29.76 -27.78 11.07
CA PRO A 255 29.32 -28.32 12.36
C PRO A 255 30.27 -29.38 12.93
N ALA A 256 31.06 -30.06 12.09
CA ALA A 256 31.96 -31.12 12.56
C ALA A 256 33.19 -30.55 13.28
N THR A 257 33.65 -29.38 12.85
CA THR A 257 34.84 -28.73 13.41
C THR A 257 34.52 -27.54 14.31
N GLY A 258 33.32 -26.98 14.23
CA GLY A 258 32.93 -25.73 14.88
C GLY A 258 33.53 -24.50 14.21
N ARG A 259 34.08 -24.64 13.01
CA ARG A 259 34.69 -23.54 12.27
C ARG A 259 33.61 -22.68 11.61
N LEU A 260 33.53 -21.41 12.00
CA LEU A 260 32.61 -20.42 11.45
C LEU A 260 33.38 -19.39 10.63
N ARG A 261 33.19 -19.40 9.31
CA ARG A 261 33.70 -18.37 8.40
C ARG A 261 32.60 -17.37 8.08
N TYR A 262 32.90 -16.10 8.01
CA TYR A 262 31.88 -15.09 7.73
C TYR A 262 32.44 -13.91 6.94
N ALA A 263 31.55 -13.24 6.22
CA ALA A 263 31.81 -11.97 5.55
C ALA A 263 30.60 -11.06 5.75
N ASN A 264 30.85 -9.75 5.79
CA ASN A 264 29.83 -8.75 6.06
C ASN A 264 29.80 -7.69 4.95
N ALA A 265 28.64 -7.56 4.30
CA ALA A 265 28.28 -6.52 3.35
C ALA A 265 27.50 -5.39 4.04
N GLY A 266 28.13 -4.71 4.99
CA GLY A 266 27.57 -3.51 5.65
C GLY A 266 26.35 -3.76 6.56
N HIS A 267 26.11 -5.00 6.99
CA HIS A 267 25.09 -5.36 7.98
C HIS A 267 25.60 -5.18 9.41
N ASP A 268 24.69 -5.23 10.38
CA ASP A 268 25.02 -5.16 11.79
C ASP A 268 25.99 -6.27 12.20
N LEU A 269 26.86 -5.92 13.15
CA LEU A 269 27.95 -6.79 13.59
C LEU A 269 27.39 -7.92 14.45
N PRO A 270 27.55 -9.20 14.06
CA PRO A 270 27.09 -10.29 14.91
C PRO A 270 27.94 -10.37 16.18
N TYR A 271 27.32 -10.81 17.27
CA TYR A 271 28.00 -11.01 18.55
C TYR A 271 28.29 -12.48 18.80
N ARG A 272 29.45 -12.79 19.36
CA ARG A 272 29.78 -14.10 19.92
C ARG A 272 29.90 -13.98 21.43
N HIS A 273 29.09 -14.74 22.16
CA HIS A 273 29.27 -14.98 23.58
C HIS A 273 30.06 -16.28 23.76
N HIS A 274 31.11 -16.24 24.58
CA HIS A 274 31.95 -17.37 24.94
C HIS A 274 32.38 -17.24 26.41
N ALA A 275 33.09 -18.23 26.95
CA ALA A 275 33.51 -18.23 28.36
C ALA A 275 34.33 -17.00 28.81
N GLY A 276 34.94 -16.28 27.87
CA GLY A 276 35.73 -15.07 28.13
C GLY A 276 34.95 -13.76 28.03
N GLY A 277 33.67 -13.78 27.66
CA GLY A 277 32.82 -12.59 27.51
C GLY A 277 32.08 -12.55 26.17
N VAL A 278 31.74 -11.34 25.74
CA VAL A 278 31.05 -11.07 24.48
C VAL A 278 31.99 -10.28 23.57
N GLU A 279 32.12 -10.70 22.32
CA GLU A 279 32.89 -9.99 21.30
C GLU A 279 32.07 -9.81 20.01
N GLU A 280 32.38 -8.76 19.25
CA GLU A 280 31.79 -8.52 17.93
C GLU A 280 32.62 -9.17 16.83
N LEU A 281 31.99 -9.94 15.95
CA LEU A 281 32.65 -10.54 14.81
C LEU A 281 32.71 -9.53 13.65
N ARG A 282 33.72 -8.67 13.68
CA ARG A 282 33.90 -7.57 12.71
C ARG A 282 34.48 -8.07 11.39
N ALA A 283 33.81 -7.81 10.27
CA ALA A 283 34.35 -7.95 8.92
C ALA A 283 33.99 -6.70 8.08
N ARG A 284 34.91 -6.27 7.20
CA ARG A 284 34.73 -5.09 6.36
C ARG A 284 34.06 -5.45 5.02
N GLY A 285 33.07 -4.64 4.64
CA GLY A 285 32.46 -4.66 3.32
C GLY A 285 31.36 -3.61 3.23
N MET A 286 31.09 -3.15 2.00
CA MET A 286 30.01 -2.19 1.72
C MET A 286 28.71 -2.92 1.37
N PRO A 287 27.53 -2.32 1.58
CA PRO A 287 26.27 -2.92 1.18
C PRO A 287 26.23 -3.40 -0.27
N LEU A 288 25.54 -4.51 -0.50
CA LEU A 288 25.32 -5.09 -1.83
C LEU A 288 24.49 -4.12 -2.69
N GLY A 289 24.80 -4.07 -3.98
CA GLY A 289 24.08 -3.23 -4.95
C GLY A 289 24.48 -1.74 -4.90
N LEU A 290 25.40 -1.34 -4.02
CA LEU A 290 25.81 0.06 -3.91
C LEU A 290 26.75 0.48 -5.05
N MET A 291 27.76 -0.34 -5.38
CA MET A 291 28.72 -0.09 -6.46
C MET A 291 29.23 -1.42 -7.05
N PRO A 292 29.70 -1.44 -8.31
CA PRO A 292 30.24 -2.64 -8.92
C PRO A 292 31.65 -2.95 -8.41
N GLY A 293 32.11 -4.20 -8.57
CA GLY A 293 33.49 -4.60 -8.28
C GLY A 293 33.86 -4.60 -6.79
N MET A 294 32.87 -4.76 -5.90
CA MET A 294 33.08 -4.86 -4.46
C MET A 294 33.79 -6.15 -4.06
N THR A 295 34.65 -6.05 -3.05
CA THR A 295 35.24 -7.19 -2.35
C THR A 295 34.83 -7.17 -0.88
N TYR A 296 34.75 -8.36 -0.29
CA TYR A 296 34.23 -8.57 1.06
C TYR A 296 35.29 -9.28 1.89
N GLU A 297 35.68 -8.67 3.02
CA GLU A 297 36.63 -9.27 3.95
C GLU A 297 36.03 -10.53 4.54
N GLU A 298 36.80 -11.62 4.52
CA GLU A 298 36.44 -12.87 5.15
C GLU A 298 37.23 -13.05 6.44
N LYS A 299 36.53 -13.48 7.48
CA LYS A 299 37.13 -13.86 8.75
C LYS A 299 36.62 -15.19 9.23
N GLU A 300 37.30 -15.75 10.22
CA GLU A 300 37.03 -17.06 10.78
C GLU A 300 37.17 -17.03 12.30
N VAL A 301 36.30 -17.77 12.98
CA VAL A 301 36.40 -18.08 14.40
C VAL A 301 36.08 -19.56 14.64
N MET A 302 36.60 -20.11 15.73
CA MET A 302 36.27 -21.46 16.20
C MET A 302 35.25 -21.38 17.33
N LEU A 303 34.10 -22.03 17.15
CA LEU A 303 33.06 -22.14 18.16
C LEU A 303 33.36 -23.33 19.08
N ALA A 304 33.48 -23.07 20.38
CA ALA A 304 33.59 -24.11 21.39
C ALA A 304 32.19 -24.50 21.92
N PRO A 305 32.06 -25.68 22.55
CA PRO A 305 30.83 -26.04 23.26
C PRO A 305 30.43 -24.97 24.29
N GLY A 306 29.19 -24.49 24.21
CA GLY A 306 28.67 -23.41 25.05
C GLY A 306 28.82 -22.00 24.46
N ASP A 307 29.54 -21.83 23.35
CA ASP A 307 29.56 -20.57 22.62
C ASP A 307 28.19 -20.29 21.98
N THR A 308 27.82 -19.02 21.89
CA THR A 308 26.57 -18.58 21.24
C THR A 308 26.90 -17.47 20.25
N VAL A 309 26.31 -17.52 19.06
CA VAL A 309 26.42 -16.46 18.06
C VAL A 309 25.04 -15.85 17.83
N LEU A 310 24.96 -14.52 17.91
CA LEU A 310 23.76 -13.74 17.68
C LEU A 310 23.90 -12.95 16.38
N LEU A 311 22.99 -13.20 15.45
CA LEU A 311 22.77 -12.41 14.24
C LEU A 311 21.47 -11.63 14.46
N TYR A 312 21.47 -10.34 14.16
CA TYR A 312 20.30 -9.47 14.35
C TYR A 312 20.28 -8.38 13.27
N SER A 313 19.08 -7.84 13.01
CA SER A 313 18.91 -6.62 12.22
C SER A 313 18.62 -5.43 13.14
N ASP A 314 18.72 -4.22 12.59
CA ASP A 314 18.59 -2.94 13.28
C ASP A 314 17.29 -2.81 14.11
N GLY A 315 16.21 -3.48 13.71
CA GLY A 315 14.94 -3.49 14.44
C GLY A 315 14.99 -4.08 15.86
N LEU A 316 16.09 -4.72 16.29
CA LEU A 316 16.31 -5.13 17.69
C LEU A 316 17.05 -4.06 18.52
N ALA A 317 17.85 -3.21 17.88
CA ALA A 317 18.68 -2.20 18.55
C ALA A 317 17.94 -0.88 18.80
N GLU A 318 16.83 -0.64 18.09
CA GLU A 318 15.92 0.52 18.25
C GLU A 318 14.89 0.33 19.37
#